data_AF-A0A1X9SXC6-F1
#
_entry.id   AF-A0A1X9SXC6-F1
#
_cell.length_a   1.000
_cell.length_b   1.000
_cell.length_c   1.000
_cell.angle_alpha   90.00
_cell.angle_beta   90.00
_cell.angle_gamma   90.00
#
_symmetry.space_group_name_H-M   'P 1'
#
loop_
_entity.id
_entity.type
_entity.pdbx_description
1 polymer ?
#
loop_
_entity_poly.entity_id
_entity_poly.type
_entity_poly.pdbx_seq_one_letter_code
_entity_poly.pdbx_strand_id
1 'polypeptide(L)'
;MINLNRSKDNKWILQKNISSIKLMEAYIDALKKQNNEINCQNLQDNLRYDGLYMGRSADGSLSTMGVRFSQMCFYMFGYKKNNKFIPSATTQLLLKNNNEKAELMLINLFSMQFPQPYSKTPSNFKLYFGRLILKLLLDERLEKKLFIDECIWFLPFIETINDKFYNELVNSILEYRILGYANKLELFKSVDNFNDVFANATHELKYYFFNIFAEFGVLEFVEDKNHNSGQLFDFAHGTNSRRNDSYASNKKYSGFIKIVETLKEKASLLLDKYSFDDVPSSQSDFFLKSQWLEELYELAPLKYMATLECRNFNALDIMNTVNKMLHLSKYGSNDGKDFEFALKDSFELFREIKECEIISGSGDTDIICGVLNENDTIPYKINVDAKKSGKATQSLNAKRLMLHIKKNGSKYCIVVSPKFASGVKNDIVGDKIVIVEAETLGRYISKDCLSSNDGFSNFTIIDKIIEQNYGKDITPLINKRIDSIYSLDFQ
;
A
#
# COMPACT_ATOMS: atom_id res chain seq x y z
N MET A 1 -12.24 6.55 -32.78
CA MET A 1 -11.83 5.62 -31.70
C MET A 1 -10.33 5.68 -31.50
N ILE A 2 -9.89 5.73 -30.24
CA ILE A 2 -8.50 5.88 -29.80
C ILE A 2 -7.62 4.73 -30.31
N ASN A 3 -6.44 5.07 -30.81
CA ASN A 3 -5.47 4.10 -31.29
C ASN A 3 -4.60 3.60 -30.14
N LEU A 4 -4.62 2.30 -29.88
CA LEU A 4 -3.85 1.66 -28.81
C LEU A 4 -3.00 0.53 -29.39
N ASN A 5 -1.76 0.41 -28.92
CA ASN A 5 -0.86 -0.66 -29.32
C ASN A 5 -1.26 -1.97 -28.65
N ARG A 6 -2.10 -2.75 -29.35
CA ARG A 6 -2.66 -4.01 -28.83
C ARG A 6 -1.78 -5.18 -29.20
N SER A 7 -1.01 -5.66 -28.24
CA SER A 7 -0.28 -6.93 -28.37
C SER A 7 -0.20 -7.65 -27.03
N LYS A 8 0.17 -8.93 -27.08
CA LYS A 8 0.35 -9.75 -25.88
C LYS A 8 1.52 -9.27 -25.02
N ASP A 9 2.53 -8.69 -25.67
CA ASP A 9 3.76 -8.23 -25.03
C ASP A 9 3.70 -6.76 -24.60
N ASN A 10 2.77 -5.97 -25.16
CA ASN A 10 2.55 -4.57 -24.80
C ASN A 10 1.14 -4.36 -24.20
N LYS A 11 0.96 -4.81 -22.95
CA LYS A 11 -0.27 -4.64 -22.18
C LYS A 11 0.01 -4.72 -20.68
N TRP A 12 -0.98 -4.37 -19.87
CA TRP A 12 -1.01 -4.66 -18.45
C TRP A 12 -0.88 -6.16 -18.22
N ILE A 13 -0.02 -6.55 -17.28
CA ILE A 13 0.13 -7.93 -16.80
C ILE A 13 -0.38 -7.97 -15.36
N LEU A 14 -1.56 -8.58 -15.18
CA LEU A 14 -2.21 -8.72 -13.88
C LEU A 14 -2.02 -10.15 -13.35
N GLN A 15 -1.74 -10.29 -12.05
CA GLN A 15 -1.51 -11.60 -11.43
C GLN A 15 -2.82 -12.41 -11.33
N LYS A 16 -2.76 -13.70 -11.70
CA LYS A 16 -3.95 -14.54 -12.00
C LYS A 16 -3.88 -15.98 -11.49
N ASN A 17 -3.56 -16.18 -10.21
CA ASN A 17 -3.31 -17.52 -9.63
C ASN A 17 -4.30 -17.92 -8.53
N ILE A 18 -4.88 -16.94 -7.83
CA ILE A 18 -5.96 -17.07 -6.85
C ILE A 18 -7.09 -16.15 -7.29
N SER A 19 -8.29 -16.70 -7.50
CA SER A 19 -9.48 -15.89 -7.80
C SER A 19 -10.44 -15.79 -6.61
N SER A 20 -10.13 -16.43 -5.48
CA SER A 20 -11.02 -16.54 -4.31
C SER A 20 -10.50 -15.78 -3.10
N ILE A 21 -11.33 -14.92 -2.52
CA ILE A 21 -11.07 -14.18 -1.27
C ILE A 21 -10.70 -15.12 -0.12
N LYS A 22 -11.45 -16.20 0.07
CA LYS A 22 -11.22 -17.19 1.12
C LYS A 22 -9.80 -17.76 1.06
N LEU A 23 -9.33 -18.03 -0.16
CA LEU A 23 -7.98 -18.57 -0.35
C LEU A 23 -6.90 -17.51 -0.16
N MET A 24 -7.18 -16.24 -0.50
CA MET A 24 -6.24 -15.14 -0.20
C MET A 24 -6.08 -14.94 1.31
N GLU A 25 -7.20 -14.87 2.04
CA GLU A 25 -7.21 -14.72 3.50
C GLU A 25 -6.48 -15.87 4.18
N ALA A 26 -6.81 -17.11 3.80
CA ALA A 26 -6.13 -18.29 4.33
C ALA A 26 -4.64 -18.32 4.01
N TYR A 27 -4.22 -17.79 2.85
CA TYR A 27 -2.81 -17.69 2.50
C TYR A 27 -2.08 -16.69 3.41
N ILE A 28 -2.70 -15.55 3.72
CA ILE A 28 -2.15 -14.55 4.62
C ILE A 28 -2.11 -15.09 6.06
N ASP A 29 -3.16 -15.80 6.50
CA ASP A 29 -3.16 -16.46 7.81
C ASP A 29 -2.09 -17.55 7.91
N ALA A 30 -1.87 -18.32 6.83
CA ALA A 30 -0.81 -19.32 6.79
C ALA A 30 0.60 -18.68 6.86
N LEU A 31 0.79 -17.50 6.27
CA LEU A 31 2.01 -16.70 6.47
C LEU A 31 2.13 -16.26 7.93
N LYS A 32 1.06 -15.74 8.53
CA LYS A 32 1.06 -15.31 9.93
C LYS A 32 1.39 -16.45 10.91
N LYS A 33 0.85 -17.66 10.69
CA LYS A 33 1.12 -18.88 11.49
C LYS A 33 2.61 -19.30 11.49
N GLN A 34 3.38 -18.87 10.49
CA GLN A 34 4.83 -19.13 10.39
C GLN A 34 5.64 -17.84 10.52
N ASN A 35 5.17 -16.89 11.34
CA ASN A 35 5.85 -15.64 11.61
C ASN A 35 6.17 -14.81 10.35
N ASN A 36 5.31 -14.91 9.33
CA ASN A 36 5.48 -14.31 8.01
C ASN A 36 6.73 -14.75 7.24
N GLU A 37 7.38 -15.86 7.63
CA GLU A 37 8.44 -16.46 6.82
C GLU A 37 7.87 -16.94 5.48
N ILE A 38 8.58 -16.66 4.39
CA ILE A 38 8.20 -17.17 3.06
C ILE A 38 8.81 -18.55 2.89
N ASN A 39 8.22 -19.54 3.57
CA ASN A 39 8.55 -20.95 3.40
C ASN A 39 7.43 -21.64 2.62
N CYS A 40 7.69 -21.94 1.35
CA CYS A 40 6.69 -22.51 0.45
C CYS A 40 6.19 -23.89 0.91
N GLN A 41 7.03 -24.68 1.57
CA GLN A 41 6.64 -26.00 2.06
C GLN A 41 5.64 -25.86 3.22
N ASN A 42 5.99 -25.06 4.23
CA ASN A 42 5.12 -24.79 5.38
C ASN A 42 3.80 -24.13 4.95
N LEU A 43 3.84 -23.19 3.99
CA LEU A 43 2.63 -22.60 3.42
C LEU A 43 1.73 -23.64 2.78
N GLN A 44 2.31 -24.54 2.00
CA GLN A 44 1.56 -25.60 1.35
C GLN A 44 0.95 -26.56 2.36
N ASP A 45 1.70 -26.95 3.39
CA ASP A 45 1.25 -27.90 4.41
C ASP A 45 0.15 -27.28 5.30
N ASN A 46 0.29 -26.01 5.70
CA ASN A 46 -0.76 -25.29 6.42
C ASN A 46 -2.06 -25.20 5.62
N LEU A 47 -1.98 -24.82 4.34
CA LEU A 47 -3.17 -24.72 3.48
C LEU A 47 -3.78 -26.11 3.18
N ARG A 48 -2.95 -27.15 3.09
CA ARG A 48 -3.43 -28.54 2.90
C ARG A 48 -4.14 -29.03 4.16
N TYR A 49 -3.60 -28.76 5.34
CA TYR A 49 -4.22 -29.10 6.63
C TYR A 49 -5.60 -28.44 6.78
N ASP A 50 -5.72 -27.17 6.39
CA ASP A 50 -6.98 -26.43 6.42
C ASP A 50 -7.95 -26.83 5.27
N GLY A 51 -7.58 -27.78 4.41
CA GLY A 51 -8.39 -28.26 3.29
C GLY A 51 -8.50 -27.27 2.12
N LEU A 52 -7.64 -26.24 2.08
CA LEU A 52 -7.67 -25.13 1.12
C LEU A 52 -6.61 -25.25 0.02
N TYR A 53 -5.84 -26.33 0.03
CA TYR A 53 -4.92 -26.69 -1.06
C TYR A 53 -5.20 -28.09 -1.60
N MET A 54 -5.61 -28.14 -2.87
CA MET A 54 -5.71 -29.36 -3.66
C MET A 54 -4.71 -29.29 -4.82
N GLY A 55 -3.62 -30.05 -4.71
CA GLY A 55 -2.63 -30.16 -5.78
C GLY A 55 -3.18 -30.97 -6.96
N ARG A 56 -2.61 -30.76 -8.16
CA ARG A 56 -2.86 -31.66 -9.31
C ARG A 56 -2.25 -33.06 -9.11
N SER A 57 -1.26 -33.15 -8.23
CA SER A 57 -0.65 -34.37 -7.70
C SER A 57 -0.81 -34.40 -6.18
N ALA A 58 -0.61 -35.58 -5.56
CA ALA A 58 -0.62 -35.73 -4.10
C ALA A 58 0.38 -34.78 -3.42
N ASP A 59 1.58 -34.65 -3.99
CA ASP A 59 2.65 -33.79 -3.46
C ASP A 59 2.45 -32.30 -3.75
N GLY A 60 1.68 -31.95 -4.78
CA GLY A 60 1.48 -30.56 -5.19
C GLY A 60 2.72 -29.92 -5.84
N SER A 61 2.75 -28.59 -5.97
CA SER A 61 3.89 -27.83 -6.49
C SER A 61 4.20 -26.61 -5.64
N LEU A 62 5.42 -26.55 -5.10
CA LEU A 62 5.93 -25.41 -4.32
C LEU A 62 5.99 -24.12 -5.12
N SER A 63 6.19 -24.20 -6.45
CA SER A 63 6.17 -23.01 -7.31
C SER A 63 4.81 -22.31 -7.28
N THR A 64 3.73 -23.05 -7.03
CA THR A 64 2.38 -22.49 -6.83
C THR A 64 2.36 -21.53 -5.65
N MET A 65 3.04 -21.85 -4.53
CA MET A 65 3.08 -20.96 -3.37
C MET A 65 3.85 -19.69 -3.69
N GLY A 66 5.02 -19.78 -4.32
CA GLY A 66 5.78 -18.59 -4.73
C GLY A 66 5.00 -17.65 -5.67
N VAL A 67 4.22 -18.24 -6.59
CA VAL A 67 3.37 -17.48 -7.51
C VAL A 67 2.16 -16.86 -6.80
N ARG A 68 1.54 -17.56 -5.85
CA ARG A 68 0.48 -17.02 -4.98
C ARG A 68 0.98 -15.88 -4.11
N PHE A 69 2.19 -15.99 -3.55
CA PHE A 69 2.85 -14.93 -2.82
C PHE A 69 3.04 -13.67 -3.69
N SER A 70 3.57 -13.83 -4.90
CA SER A 70 3.73 -12.71 -5.84
C SER A 70 2.39 -12.04 -6.17
N GLN A 71 1.31 -12.82 -6.22
CA GLN A 71 -0.03 -12.28 -6.40
C GLN A 71 -0.49 -11.47 -5.19
N MET A 72 -0.32 -11.95 -3.96
CA MET A 72 -0.68 -11.18 -2.76
C MET A 72 0.03 -9.82 -2.77
N CYS A 73 1.31 -9.81 -3.13
CA CYS A 73 2.07 -8.58 -3.23
C CYS A 73 1.56 -7.67 -4.36
N PHE A 74 1.20 -8.22 -5.51
CA PHE A 74 0.63 -7.43 -6.62
C PHE A 74 -0.69 -6.74 -6.26
N TYR A 75 -1.55 -7.40 -5.47
CA TYR A 75 -2.82 -6.85 -4.98
C TYR A 75 -2.69 -6.04 -3.68
N MET A 76 -1.50 -5.51 -3.40
CA MET A 76 -1.24 -4.57 -2.30
C MET A 76 -1.40 -5.14 -0.88
N PHE A 77 -1.40 -6.46 -0.70
CA PHE A 77 -1.46 -7.06 0.64
C PHE A 77 -0.15 -6.92 1.43
N GLY A 78 0.96 -6.62 0.76
CA GLY A 78 2.26 -6.49 1.40
C GLY A 78 3.40 -6.75 0.42
N TYR A 79 4.61 -6.89 0.94
CA TYR A 79 5.79 -7.05 0.11
C TYR A 79 6.83 -7.98 0.76
N LYS A 80 7.85 -8.35 -0.01
CA LYS A 80 8.95 -9.20 0.42
C LYS A 80 10.11 -8.35 0.93
N LYS A 81 10.60 -8.64 2.13
CA LYS A 81 11.85 -8.10 2.66
C LYS A 81 12.61 -9.20 3.39
N ASN A 82 13.86 -9.46 3.03
CA ASN A 82 14.72 -10.48 3.67
C ASN A 82 14.06 -11.86 3.88
N ASN A 83 13.43 -12.38 2.83
CA ASN A 83 12.66 -13.64 2.83
C ASN A 83 11.40 -13.68 3.72
N LYS A 84 10.93 -12.53 4.16
CA LYS A 84 9.72 -12.38 4.97
C LYS A 84 8.68 -11.57 4.25
N PHE A 85 7.42 -11.88 4.54
CA PHE A 85 6.28 -11.09 4.12
C PHE A 85 6.05 -9.95 5.10
N ILE A 86 6.05 -8.73 4.59
CA ILE A 86 5.71 -7.54 5.36
C ILE A 86 4.27 -7.17 4.97
N PRO A 87 3.29 -7.37 5.87
CA PRO A 87 1.91 -7.00 5.56
C PRO A 87 1.79 -5.48 5.42
N SER A 88 1.00 -5.04 4.44
CA SER A 88 0.63 -3.63 4.30
C SER A 88 -0.26 -3.18 5.46
N ALA A 89 -0.39 -1.86 5.64
CA ALA A 89 -1.24 -1.31 6.69
C ALA A 89 -2.73 -1.72 6.51
N THR A 90 -3.20 -1.79 5.26
CA THR A 90 -4.56 -2.31 4.95
C THR A 90 -4.70 -3.78 5.33
N THR A 91 -3.67 -4.59 5.13
CA THR A 91 -3.69 -6.02 5.50
C THR A 91 -3.67 -6.22 7.00
N GLN A 92 -2.90 -5.43 7.74
CA GLN A 92 -2.90 -5.48 9.20
C GLN A 92 -4.31 -5.20 9.76
N LEU A 93 -5.01 -4.21 9.21
CA LEU A 93 -6.40 -3.92 9.58
C LEU A 93 -7.38 -5.01 9.13
N LEU A 94 -7.21 -5.53 7.91
CA LEU A 94 -8.04 -6.61 7.37
C LEU A 94 -8.02 -7.86 8.25
N LEU A 95 -6.84 -8.19 8.80
CA LEU A 95 -6.66 -9.33 9.70
C LEU A 95 -7.20 -9.10 11.11
N LYS A 96 -7.43 -7.83 11.50
CA LYS A 96 -7.96 -7.46 12.83
C LYS A 96 -9.47 -7.29 12.83
N ASN A 97 -10.03 -6.71 11.77
CA ASN A 97 -11.44 -6.38 11.69
C ASN A 97 -12.01 -6.77 10.32
N ASN A 98 -13.03 -7.62 10.33
CA ASN A 98 -13.69 -8.14 9.13
C ASN A 98 -14.80 -7.20 8.62
N ASN A 99 -15.17 -6.15 9.35
CA ASN A 99 -16.35 -5.33 8.98
C ASN A 99 -16.07 -4.29 7.87
N GLU A 100 -14.81 -3.98 7.56
CA GLU A 100 -14.43 -2.91 6.60
C GLU A 100 -13.65 -3.44 5.38
N LYS A 101 -13.75 -4.73 5.05
CA LYS A 101 -12.94 -5.36 3.98
C LYS A 101 -13.04 -4.63 2.64
N ALA A 102 -14.24 -4.22 2.26
CA ALA A 102 -14.50 -3.56 0.99
C ALA A 102 -13.79 -2.20 0.89
N GLU A 103 -13.71 -1.45 1.99
CA GLU A 103 -13.03 -0.15 2.03
C GLU A 103 -11.52 -0.32 1.96
N LEU A 104 -10.97 -1.25 2.74
CA LEU A 104 -9.54 -1.58 2.70
C LEU A 104 -9.14 -2.08 1.30
N MET A 105 -10.00 -2.84 0.64
CA MET A 105 -9.74 -3.31 -0.72
C MET A 105 -9.93 -2.21 -1.77
N LEU A 106 -10.84 -1.25 -1.56
CA LEU A 106 -10.92 -0.03 -2.39
C LEU A 106 -9.60 0.75 -2.32
N ILE A 107 -9.00 0.85 -1.14
CA ILE A 107 -7.69 1.51 -0.95
C ILE A 107 -6.58 0.73 -1.67
N ASN A 108 -6.59 -0.61 -1.58
CA ASN A 108 -5.67 -1.44 -2.33
C ASN A 108 -5.82 -1.21 -3.83
N LEU A 109 -7.04 -1.19 -4.38
CA LEU A 109 -7.33 -0.85 -5.78
C LEU A 109 -6.75 0.52 -6.14
N PHE A 110 -7.06 1.53 -5.34
CA PHE A 110 -6.64 2.92 -5.55
C PHE A 110 -5.11 3.08 -5.57
N SER A 111 -4.41 2.24 -4.80
CA SER A 111 -2.95 2.23 -4.71
C SER A 111 -2.26 1.52 -5.88
N MET A 112 -2.99 0.76 -6.70
CA MET A 112 -2.38 -0.02 -7.78
C MET A 112 -1.91 0.89 -8.93
N GLN A 113 -0.64 0.71 -9.31
CA GLN A 113 0.05 1.51 -10.31
C GLN A 113 0.95 0.66 -11.21
N PHE A 114 1.34 1.20 -12.37
CA PHE A 114 2.54 0.81 -13.09
C PHE A 114 3.55 1.96 -13.07
N PRO A 115 4.85 1.70 -12.81
CA PRO A 115 5.46 0.38 -12.58
C PRO A 115 5.05 -0.28 -11.26
N GLN A 116 4.99 -1.62 -11.26
CA GLN A 116 4.57 -2.45 -10.12
C GLN A 116 5.68 -3.47 -9.80
N PRO A 117 6.29 -3.47 -8.59
CA PRO A 117 7.35 -4.40 -8.21
C PRO A 117 7.09 -5.89 -8.44
N TYR A 118 5.82 -6.30 -8.49
CA TYR A 118 5.38 -7.70 -8.66
C TYR A 118 4.66 -7.95 -9.99
N SER A 119 4.89 -7.10 -10.99
CA SER A 119 4.43 -7.31 -12.36
C SER A 119 5.59 -7.24 -13.34
N LYS A 120 5.41 -7.92 -14.48
CA LYS A 120 6.29 -7.83 -15.65
C LYS A 120 5.75 -6.89 -16.72
N THR A 121 4.71 -6.10 -16.41
CA THR A 121 4.19 -5.09 -17.34
C THR A 121 5.36 -4.25 -17.89
N PRO A 122 5.40 -3.99 -19.22
CA PRO A 122 6.46 -3.22 -19.84
C PRO A 122 6.66 -1.83 -19.21
N SER A 123 7.89 -1.30 -19.29
CA SER A 123 8.28 -0.06 -18.59
C SER A 123 7.70 1.23 -19.19
N ASN A 124 7.11 1.17 -20.38
CA ASN A 124 6.36 2.28 -20.98
C ASN A 124 5.02 2.54 -20.27
N PHE A 125 4.50 1.57 -19.50
CA PHE A 125 3.30 1.76 -18.70
C PHE A 125 3.61 2.56 -17.43
N LYS A 126 3.04 3.77 -17.34
CA LYS A 126 3.21 4.72 -16.23
C LYS A 126 1.86 5.38 -15.91
N LEU A 127 1.10 4.74 -15.03
CA LEU A 127 -0.20 5.25 -14.57
C LEU A 127 -0.68 4.55 -13.30
N TYR A 128 -1.53 5.23 -12.53
CA TYR A 128 -2.34 4.63 -11.48
C TYR A 128 -3.57 3.95 -12.11
N PHE A 129 -3.40 2.72 -12.62
CA PHE A 129 -4.47 2.05 -13.36
C PHE A 129 -5.71 1.77 -12.51
N GLY A 130 -5.58 1.58 -11.19
CA GLY A 130 -6.72 1.48 -10.29
C GLY A 130 -7.53 2.77 -10.19
N ARG A 131 -6.86 3.93 -10.12
CA ARG A 131 -7.51 5.25 -10.14
C ARG A 131 -8.22 5.51 -11.47
N LEU A 132 -7.60 5.15 -12.59
CA LEU A 132 -8.22 5.25 -13.91
C LEU A 132 -9.53 4.45 -13.99
N ILE A 133 -9.53 3.20 -13.51
CA ILE A 133 -10.74 2.36 -13.50
C ILE A 133 -11.84 3.02 -12.66
N LEU A 134 -11.52 3.47 -11.45
CA LEU A 134 -12.49 4.15 -10.58
C LEU A 134 -13.03 5.43 -11.21
N LYS A 135 -12.17 6.22 -11.87
CA LYS A 135 -12.55 7.44 -12.56
C LYS A 135 -13.56 7.17 -13.68
N LEU A 136 -13.31 6.14 -14.51
CA LEU A 136 -14.24 5.72 -15.56
C LEU A 136 -15.58 5.22 -14.99
N LEU A 137 -15.54 4.45 -13.89
CA LEU A 137 -16.74 3.93 -13.23
C LEU A 137 -17.53 4.99 -12.44
N LEU A 138 -17.00 6.20 -12.29
CA LEU A 138 -17.69 7.35 -11.71
C LEU A 138 -18.09 8.40 -12.76
N ASP A 139 -17.70 8.22 -14.03
CA ASP A 139 -18.02 9.16 -15.11
C ASP A 139 -19.50 9.03 -15.51
N GLU A 140 -20.25 10.12 -15.35
CA GLU A 140 -21.68 10.18 -15.70
C GLU A 140 -21.92 9.93 -17.19
N ARG A 141 -20.99 10.32 -18.07
CA ARG A 141 -21.13 10.09 -19.53
C ARG A 141 -21.15 8.60 -19.86
N LEU A 142 -20.48 7.79 -19.05
CA LEU A 142 -20.43 6.35 -19.19
C LEU A 142 -21.53 5.63 -18.39
N GLU A 143 -22.48 6.38 -17.81
CA GLU A 143 -23.53 5.87 -16.91
C GLU A 143 -22.95 5.13 -15.69
N LYS A 144 -21.75 5.54 -15.23
CA LYS A 144 -21.05 4.92 -14.08
C LYS A 144 -20.87 3.40 -14.21
N LYS A 145 -20.69 2.91 -15.43
CA LYS A 145 -20.49 1.49 -15.74
C LYS A 145 -19.54 1.32 -16.91
N LEU A 146 -18.87 0.17 -16.93
CA LEU A 146 -18.09 -0.29 -18.08
C LEU A 146 -18.52 -1.72 -18.45
N PHE A 147 -18.87 -1.93 -19.71
CA PHE A 147 -19.14 -3.27 -20.20
C PHE A 147 -17.86 -4.10 -20.25
N ILE A 148 -17.98 -5.41 -20.08
CA ILE A 148 -16.80 -6.29 -19.94
C ILE A 148 -15.95 -6.30 -21.21
N ASP A 149 -16.57 -6.25 -22.39
CA ASP A 149 -15.87 -6.13 -23.68
C ASP A 149 -15.16 -4.78 -23.84
N GLU A 150 -15.71 -3.69 -23.31
CA GLU A 150 -15.04 -2.38 -23.25
C GLU A 150 -13.77 -2.46 -22.41
N CYS A 151 -13.88 -3.08 -21.23
CA CYS A 151 -12.74 -3.30 -20.34
C CYS A 151 -11.64 -4.09 -21.04
N ILE A 152 -11.98 -5.18 -21.74
CA ILE A 152 -11.03 -6.03 -22.47
C ILE A 152 -10.37 -5.28 -23.64
N TRP A 153 -11.15 -4.47 -24.37
CA TRP A 153 -10.70 -3.80 -25.59
C TRP A 153 -9.81 -2.58 -25.33
N PHE A 154 -10.09 -1.82 -24.28
CA PHE A 154 -9.41 -0.56 -23.99
C PHE A 154 -8.36 -0.67 -22.88
N LEU A 155 -8.75 -1.14 -21.69
CA LEU A 155 -7.97 -0.88 -20.47
C LEU A 155 -6.54 -1.43 -20.51
N PRO A 156 -6.30 -2.72 -20.85
CA PRO A 156 -4.96 -3.31 -20.75
C PRO A 156 -3.89 -2.61 -21.59
N PHE A 157 -4.28 -1.80 -22.58
CA PHE A 157 -3.38 -1.22 -23.55
C PHE A 157 -3.13 0.27 -23.32
N ILE A 158 -3.62 0.82 -22.20
CA ILE A 158 -3.40 2.21 -21.81
C ILE A 158 -2.05 2.31 -21.11
N GLU A 159 -1.07 2.92 -21.79
CA GLU A 159 0.30 3.07 -21.31
C GLU A 159 0.46 4.23 -20.32
N THR A 160 -0.18 5.35 -20.61
CA THR A 160 -0.18 6.56 -19.77
C THR A 160 -1.55 7.22 -19.85
N ILE A 161 -1.87 8.11 -18.92
CA ILE A 161 -3.13 8.84 -18.93
C ILE A 161 -2.91 10.30 -18.53
N ASN A 162 -3.70 11.20 -19.09
CA ASN A 162 -3.88 12.59 -18.69
C ASN A 162 -5.31 13.01 -19.05
N ASP A 163 -5.73 14.21 -18.67
CA ASP A 163 -7.08 14.72 -18.95
C ASP A 163 -7.49 14.66 -20.43
N LYS A 164 -6.58 15.00 -21.35
CA LYS A 164 -6.86 14.96 -22.79
C LYS A 164 -7.12 13.53 -23.26
N PHE A 165 -6.20 12.62 -22.93
CA PHE A 165 -6.28 11.22 -23.32
C PHE A 165 -7.46 10.51 -22.65
N TYR A 166 -7.79 10.89 -21.42
CA TYR A 166 -8.97 10.41 -20.71
C TYR A 166 -10.25 10.79 -21.45
N ASN A 167 -10.39 12.04 -21.90
CA ASN A 167 -11.57 12.44 -22.68
C ASN A 167 -11.65 11.73 -24.04
N GLU A 168 -10.52 11.53 -24.73
CA GLU A 168 -10.46 10.72 -25.95
C GLU A 168 -10.88 9.26 -25.69
N LEU A 169 -10.45 8.68 -24.57
CA LEU A 169 -10.84 7.34 -24.14
C LEU A 169 -12.35 7.25 -23.88
N VAL A 170 -12.93 8.18 -23.11
CA VAL A 170 -14.37 8.21 -22.83
C VAL A 170 -15.17 8.32 -24.13
N ASN A 171 -14.79 9.23 -25.03
CA ASN A 171 -15.44 9.35 -26.33
C ASN A 171 -15.31 8.06 -27.15
N SER A 172 -14.16 7.40 -27.10
CA SER A 172 -13.94 6.12 -27.81
C SER A 172 -14.77 4.97 -27.25
N ILE A 173 -14.99 4.94 -25.95
CA ILE A 173 -15.90 3.97 -25.31
C ILE A 173 -17.34 4.23 -25.80
N LEU A 174 -17.78 5.50 -25.82
CA LEU A 174 -19.11 5.87 -26.34
C LEU A 174 -19.28 5.52 -27.82
N GLU A 175 -18.28 5.80 -28.66
CA GLU A 175 -18.27 5.37 -30.06
C GLU A 175 -18.35 3.84 -30.19
N TYR A 176 -17.61 3.12 -29.34
CA TYR A 176 -17.62 1.66 -29.32
C TYR A 176 -18.98 1.08 -28.90
N ARG A 177 -19.72 1.73 -27.99
CA ARG A 177 -21.09 1.33 -27.59
C ARG A 177 -22.09 1.37 -28.73
N ILE A 178 -21.89 2.25 -29.71
CA ILE A 178 -22.77 2.38 -30.89
C ILE A 178 -22.60 1.18 -31.84
N LEU A 179 -21.43 0.53 -31.82
CA LEU A 179 -21.15 -0.60 -32.70
C LEU A 179 -21.94 -1.84 -32.27
N GLY A 180 -22.58 -2.51 -33.24
CA GLY A 180 -23.15 -3.83 -33.03
C GLY A 180 -22.08 -4.92 -32.87
N TYR A 181 -22.49 -6.09 -32.40
CA TYR A 181 -21.60 -7.24 -32.14
C TYR A 181 -20.67 -7.56 -33.32
N ALA A 182 -21.20 -7.63 -34.55
CA ALA A 182 -20.42 -7.99 -35.73
C ALA A 182 -19.26 -7.01 -35.96
N ASN A 183 -19.51 -5.70 -35.87
CA ASN A 183 -18.47 -4.68 -36.08
C ASN A 183 -17.41 -4.73 -34.97
N LYS A 184 -17.83 -4.93 -33.72
CA LYS A 184 -16.90 -5.12 -32.60
C LYS A 184 -16.06 -6.40 -32.76
N LEU A 185 -16.67 -7.49 -33.23
CA LEU A 185 -15.95 -8.74 -33.50
C LEU A 185 -14.88 -8.54 -34.58
N GLU A 186 -15.19 -7.80 -35.63
CA GLU A 186 -14.20 -7.45 -36.66
C GLU A 186 -13.07 -6.56 -36.10
N LEU A 187 -13.36 -5.64 -35.16
CA LEU A 187 -12.32 -4.91 -34.43
C LEU A 187 -11.39 -5.87 -33.67
N PHE A 188 -11.94 -6.82 -32.92
CA PHE A 188 -11.13 -7.84 -32.24
C PHE A 188 -10.27 -8.63 -33.24
N LYS A 189 -10.85 -9.14 -34.33
CA LYS A 189 -10.15 -9.93 -35.34
C LYS A 189 -9.10 -9.14 -36.13
N SER A 190 -9.21 -7.81 -36.19
CA SER A 190 -8.23 -6.95 -36.86
C SER A 190 -6.88 -6.88 -36.16
N VAL A 191 -6.79 -7.33 -34.90
CA VAL A 191 -5.53 -7.38 -34.15
C VAL A 191 -4.80 -8.68 -34.45
N ASP A 192 -3.51 -8.58 -34.74
CA ASP A 192 -2.66 -9.75 -34.95
C ASP A 192 -2.68 -10.68 -33.72
N ASN A 193 -2.86 -11.98 -33.97
CA ASN A 193 -3.00 -12.99 -32.92
C ASN A 193 -4.10 -12.67 -31.90
N PHE A 194 -5.22 -12.08 -32.34
CA PHE A 194 -6.30 -11.62 -31.46
C PHE A 194 -6.74 -12.64 -30.40
N ASN A 195 -6.83 -13.93 -30.76
CA ASN A 195 -7.21 -14.98 -29.80
C ASN A 195 -6.29 -15.00 -28.60
N ASP A 196 -4.97 -15.01 -28.83
CA ASP A 196 -3.98 -15.04 -27.76
C ASP A 196 -3.99 -13.76 -26.93
N VAL A 197 -4.07 -12.59 -27.59
CA VAL A 197 -4.08 -11.28 -26.95
C VAL A 197 -5.30 -11.15 -26.05
N PHE A 198 -6.50 -11.36 -26.58
CA PHE A 198 -7.74 -11.11 -25.86
C PHE A 198 -8.14 -12.26 -24.96
N ALA A 199 -7.77 -13.50 -25.24
CA ALA A 199 -7.95 -14.57 -24.24
C ALA A 199 -7.09 -14.30 -23.01
N ASN A 200 -5.85 -13.83 -23.18
CA ASN A 200 -4.97 -13.51 -22.07
C ASN A 200 -5.49 -12.29 -21.28
N ALA A 201 -5.87 -11.21 -21.98
CA ALA A 201 -6.46 -10.02 -21.36
C ALA A 201 -7.76 -10.35 -20.59
N THR A 202 -8.68 -11.10 -21.21
CA THR A 202 -9.92 -11.56 -20.57
C THR A 202 -9.64 -12.39 -19.32
N HIS A 203 -8.68 -13.31 -19.40
CA HIS A 203 -8.32 -14.15 -18.28
C HIS A 203 -7.77 -13.31 -17.11
N GLU A 204 -6.84 -12.40 -17.37
CA GLU A 204 -6.25 -11.56 -16.33
C GLU A 204 -7.25 -10.57 -15.72
N LEU A 205 -7.99 -9.86 -16.58
CA LEU A 205 -8.83 -8.74 -16.19
C LEU A 205 -10.18 -9.20 -15.60
N LYS A 206 -10.95 -10.01 -16.33
CA LYS A 206 -12.28 -10.44 -15.86
C LYS A 206 -12.17 -11.52 -14.79
N TYR A 207 -11.47 -12.63 -15.09
CA TYR A 207 -11.58 -13.85 -14.29
C TYR A 207 -10.83 -13.74 -12.95
N TYR A 208 -9.84 -12.85 -12.87
CA TYR A 208 -9.06 -12.63 -11.66
C TYR A 208 -9.25 -11.22 -11.15
N PHE A 209 -8.77 -10.20 -11.86
CA PHE A 209 -8.73 -8.84 -11.31
C PHE A 209 -10.11 -8.34 -10.86
N PHE A 210 -11.10 -8.26 -11.76
CA PHE A 210 -12.45 -7.83 -11.40
C PHE A 210 -13.15 -8.80 -10.46
N ASN A 211 -12.95 -10.12 -10.61
CA ASN A 211 -13.54 -11.10 -9.69
C ASN A 211 -13.05 -10.91 -8.25
N ILE A 212 -11.75 -10.66 -8.05
CA ILE A 212 -11.17 -10.41 -6.72
C ILE A 212 -11.83 -9.18 -6.10
N PHE A 213 -11.84 -8.06 -6.81
CA PHE A 213 -12.45 -6.83 -6.30
C PHE A 213 -13.97 -6.95 -6.11
N ALA A 214 -14.65 -7.80 -6.88
CA ALA A 214 -16.06 -8.11 -6.65
C ALA A 214 -16.28 -8.97 -5.41
N GLU A 215 -15.46 -9.99 -5.18
CA GLU A 215 -15.55 -10.83 -3.97
C GLU A 215 -15.23 -10.05 -2.68
N PHE A 216 -14.36 -9.03 -2.75
CA PHE A 216 -14.13 -8.10 -1.65
C PHE A 216 -15.23 -7.03 -1.50
N GLY A 217 -16.23 -6.98 -2.38
CA GLY A 217 -17.33 -6.01 -2.32
C GLY A 217 -16.98 -4.60 -2.81
N VAL A 218 -15.93 -4.45 -3.61
CA VAL A 218 -15.55 -3.16 -4.23
C VAL A 218 -16.32 -2.93 -5.53
N LEU A 219 -16.41 -3.97 -6.34
CA LEU A 219 -17.09 -3.97 -7.63
C LEU A 219 -18.29 -4.92 -7.59
N GLU A 220 -19.20 -4.77 -8.52
CA GLU A 220 -20.23 -5.77 -8.79
C GLU A 220 -20.40 -5.98 -10.29
N PHE A 221 -20.65 -7.23 -10.67
CA PHE A 221 -21.04 -7.61 -12.02
C PHE A 221 -22.55 -7.55 -12.16
N VAL A 222 -23.03 -6.88 -13.19
CA VAL A 222 -24.46 -6.77 -13.51
C VAL A 222 -24.71 -7.40 -14.87
N GLU A 223 -25.68 -8.32 -14.94
CA GLU A 223 -26.11 -8.96 -16.18
C GLU A 223 -26.76 -7.95 -17.12
N ASP A 224 -26.42 -8.02 -18.41
CA ASP A 224 -27.16 -7.33 -19.47
C ASP A 224 -27.39 -8.28 -20.65
N LYS A 225 -28.64 -8.74 -20.79
CA LYS A 225 -29.04 -9.70 -21.83
C LYS A 225 -29.12 -9.07 -23.22
N ASN A 226 -29.27 -7.76 -23.29
CA ASN A 226 -29.44 -7.03 -24.54
C ASN A 226 -28.08 -6.55 -25.07
N HIS A 227 -27.08 -6.44 -24.22
CA HIS A 227 -25.73 -6.09 -24.62
C HIS A 227 -25.22 -7.04 -25.72
N ASN A 228 -24.68 -6.44 -26.79
CA ASN A 228 -24.22 -7.17 -27.98
C ASN A 228 -25.24 -8.18 -28.54
N SER A 229 -26.54 -7.85 -28.47
CA SER A 229 -27.64 -8.73 -28.89
C SER A 229 -27.62 -10.11 -28.20
N GLY A 230 -27.15 -10.14 -26.94
CA GLY A 230 -27.06 -11.35 -26.13
C GLY A 230 -25.91 -12.30 -26.53
N GLN A 231 -24.99 -11.86 -27.37
CA GLN A 231 -23.85 -12.66 -27.84
C GLN A 231 -22.60 -12.39 -27.00
N LEU A 232 -21.76 -13.41 -26.86
CA LEU A 232 -20.47 -13.33 -26.18
C LEU A 232 -19.33 -13.20 -27.20
N PHE A 233 -18.28 -12.50 -26.80
CA PHE A 233 -16.98 -12.62 -27.45
C PHE A 233 -16.24 -13.81 -26.84
N ASP A 234 -15.84 -14.75 -27.69
CA ASP A 234 -15.13 -15.96 -27.28
C ASP A 234 -13.74 -16.03 -27.92
N PHE A 235 -12.70 -15.97 -27.10
CA PHE A 235 -11.30 -16.04 -27.53
C PHE A 235 -10.70 -17.41 -27.20
N ALA A 236 -10.05 -18.04 -28.18
CA ALA A 236 -9.37 -19.32 -27.99
C ALA A 236 -8.11 -19.17 -27.13
N HIS A 237 -7.88 -20.11 -26.21
CA HIS A 237 -6.71 -20.16 -25.33
C HIS A 237 -6.11 -21.56 -25.30
N GLY A 238 -4.98 -21.74 -26.00
CA GLY A 238 -4.42 -23.06 -26.26
C GLY A 238 -5.35 -23.90 -27.15
N THR A 239 -5.27 -25.22 -27.02
CA THR A 239 -6.03 -26.14 -27.89
C THR A 239 -7.49 -26.32 -27.49
N ASN A 240 -7.80 -26.32 -26.19
CA ASN A 240 -9.10 -26.80 -25.69
C ASN A 240 -9.85 -25.83 -24.77
N SER A 241 -9.30 -24.64 -24.47
CA SER A 241 -9.95 -23.71 -23.54
C SER A 241 -10.33 -22.41 -24.22
N ARG A 242 -11.45 -21.82 -23.79
CA ARG A 242 -11.93 -20.52 -24.28
C ARG A 242 -12.05 -19.53 -23.13
N ARG A 243 -11.98 -18.24 -23.43
CA ARG A 243 -12.24 -17.16 -22.49
C ARG A 243 -13.27 -16.24 -23.12
N ASN A 244 -14.24 -15.81 -22.32
CA ASN A 244 -15.29 -14.94 -22.80
C ASN A 244 -15.70 -13.87 -21.82
N ASP A 245 -16.46 -12.90 -22.32
CA ASP A 245 -16.91 -11.71 -21.63
C ASP A 245 -18.23 -11.92 -20.85
N SER A 246 -18.66 -13.16 -20.61
CA SER A 246 -19.86 -13.42 -19.78
C SER A 246 -19.77 -12.74 -18.40
N TYR A 247 -20.88 -12.27 -17.84
CA TYR A 247 -20.82 -11.53 -16.56
C TYR A 247 -20.42 -12.41 -15.35
N ALA A 248 -20.67 -13.72 -15.43
CA ALA A 248 -20.27 -14.69 -14.41
C ALA A 248 -20.00 -16.07 -15.02
N SER A 249 -19.41 -16.97 -14.24
CA SER A 249 -19.11 -18.34 -14.69
C SER A 249 -20.36 -19.10 -15.14
N ASN A 250 -20.25 -19.85 -16.24
CA ASN A 250 -21.31 -20.64 -16.85
C ASN A 250 -22.57 -19.84 -17.27
N LYS A 251 -22.43 -18.53 -17.52
CA LYS A 251 -23.51 -17.68 -18.03
C LYS A 251 -23.42 -17.51 -19.54
N LYS A 252 -24.58 -17.26 -20.16
CA LYS A 252 -24.74 -17.13 -21.62
C LYS A 252 -24.71 -15.69 -22.12
N TYR A 253 -24.76 -14.72 -21.21
CA TYR A 253 -24.85 -13.31 -21.54
C TYR A 253 -23.70 -12.54 -20.92
N SER A 254 -23.36 -11.43 -21.56
CA SER A 254 -22.37 -10.47 -21.08
C SER A 254 -23.00 -9.57 -20.02
N GLY A 255 -22.31 -8.49 -19.68
CA GLY A 255 -22.74 -7.53 -18.70
C GLY A 255 -21.73 -6.41 -18.52
N PHE A 256 -21.83 -5.73 -17.40
CA PHE A 256 -20.94 -4.65 -17.04
C PHE A 256 -20.52 -4.73 -15.58
N ILE A 257 -19.46 -4.00 -15.27
CA ILE A 257 -19.02 -3.75 -13.90
C ILE A 257 -19.40 -2.34 -13.49
N LYS A 258 -19.66 -2.17 -12.19
CA LYS A 258 -19.79 -0.87 -11.53
C LYS A 258 -19.23 -0.95 -10.10
N ILE A 259 -18.95 0.20 -9.51
CA ILE A 259 -18.58 0.30 -8.09
C ILE A 259 -19.84 0.01 -7.26
N VAL A 260 -19.69 -0.79 -6.19
CA VAL A 260 -20.76 -1.03 -5.22
C VAL A 260 -21.24 0.30 -4.63
N GLU A 261 -22.56 0.49 -4.55
CA GLU A 261 -23.18 1.80 -4.24
C GLU A 261 -22.60 2.46 -2.99
N THR A 262 -22.40 1.70 -1.92
CA THR A 262 -21.89 2.18 -0.62
C THR A 262 -20.46 2.72 -0.67
N LEU A 263 -19.70 2.44 -1.73
CA LEU A 263 -18.31 2.89 -1.89
C LEU A 263 -18.14 4.03 -2.88
N LYS A 264 -19.18 4.44 -3.61
CA LYS A 264 -19.04 5.48 -4.65
C LYS A 264 -18.57 6.81 -4.08
N GLU A 265 -19.15 7.25 -2.96
CA GLU A 265 -18.75 8.49 -2.30
C GLU A 265 -17.29 8.45 -1.84
N LYS A 266 -16.84 7.30 -1.31
CA LYS A 266 -15.45 7.08 -0.89
C LYS A 266 -14.49 7.10 -2.08
N ALA A 267 -14.84 6.44 -3.17
CA ALA A 267 -14.04 6.46 -4.39
C ALA A 267 -13.95 7.87 -4.99
N SER A 268 -15.04 8.64 -5.00
CA SER A 268 -15.03 10.05 -5.41
C SER A 268 -14.13 10.90 -4.51
N LEU A 269 -14.26 10.77 -3.19
CA LEU A 269 -13.45 11.52 -2.22
C LEU A 269 -11.94 11.28 -2.42
N LEU A 270 -11.55 10.03 -2.69
CA LEU A 270 -10.15 9.72 -3.02
C LEU A 270 -9.70 10.37 -4.33
N LEU A 271 -10.51 10.33 -5.39
CA LEU A 271 -10.18 10.92 -6.69
C LEU A 271 -10.17 12.45 -6.67
N ASP A 272 -10.99 13.08 -5.83
CA ASP A 272 -11.00 14.54 -5.65
C ASP A 272 -9.71 15.03 -4.97
N LYS A 273 -9.14 14.20 -4.10
CA LYS A 273 -7.91 14.53 -3.36
C LYS A 273 -6.63 14.08 -4.06
N TYR A 274 -6.67 12.98 -4.81
CA TYR A 274 -5.51 12.38 -5.48
C TYR A 274 -5.84 12.11 -6.94
N SER A 275 -5.16 12.80 -7.86
CA SER A 275 -5.52 12.77 -9.27
C SER A 275 -5.33 11.37 -9.89
N PHE A 276 -6.14 11.03 -10.88
CA PHE A 276 -5.99 9.78 -11.62
C PHE A 276 -4.81 9.81 -12.60
N ASP A 277 -4.34 11.01 -12.98
CA ASP A 277 -3.24 11.24 -13.93
C ASP A 277 -1.93 11.67 -13.26
N ASP A 278 -1.85 11.56 -11.92
CA ASP A 278 -0.57 11.66 -11.21
C ASP A 278 0.45 10.68 -11.79
N VAL A 279 1.70 11.11 -11.87
CA VAL A 279 2.80 10.24 -12.31
C VAL A 279 3.15 9.28 -11.18
N PRO A 280 3.05 7.94 -11.38
CA PRO A 280 3.38 6.99 -10.34
C PRO A 280 4.87 6.97 -10.03
N SER A 281 5.18 6.73 -8.76
CA SER A 281 6.56 6.55 -8.33
C SER A 281 7.14 5.24 -8.88
N SER A 282 8.45 5.24 -9.12
CA SER A 282 9.22 4.15 -9.67
C SER A 282 10.44 3.87 -8.80
N GLN A 283 11.08 2.71 -8.97
CA GLN A 283 12.30 2.39 -8.22
C GLN A 283 13.38 3.45 -8.40
N SER A 284 13.50 4.06 -9.59
CA SER A 284 14.52 5.08 -9.88
C SER A 284 14.35 6.37 -9.09
N ASP A 285 13.16 6.63 -8.52
CA ASP A 285 12.90 7.81 -7.69
C ASP A 285 13.47 7.65 -6.26
N PHE A 286 13.96 6.46 -5.92
CA PHE A 286 14.48 6.11 -4.59
C PHE A 286 15.90 5.55 -4.68
N PHE A 287 16.69 5.80 -3.62
CA PHE A 287 18.05 5.27 -3.54
C PHE A 287 18.04 3.75 -3.32
N LEU A 288 17.10 3.25 -2.52
CA LEU A 288 16.92 1.82 -2.24
C LEU A 288 15.55 1.35 -2.69
N LYS A 289 15.49 0.14 -3.24
CA LYS A 289 14.22 -0.54 -3.55
C LYS A 289 13.31 -0.67 -2.33
N SER A 290 13.87 -0.86 -1.13
CA SER A 290 13.09 -0.93 0.11
C SER A 290 12.32 0.35 0.39
N GLN A 291 12.89 1.53 0.11
CA GLN A 291 12.22 2.81 0.30
C GLN A 291 11.02 2.95 -0.65
N TRP A 292 11.18 2.51 -1.90
CA TRP A 292 10.06 2.48 -2.84
C TRP A 292 8.93 1.55 -2.38
N LEU A 293 9.28 0.36 -1.87
CA LEU A 293 8.29 -0.57 -1.33
C LEU A 293 7.59 0.00 -0.08
N GLU A 294 8.33 0.67 0.80
CA GLU A 294 7.80 1.30 2.01
C GLU A 294 6.83 2.46 1.67
N GLU A 295 7.16 3.30 0.68
CA GLU A 295 6.22 4.34 0.20
C GLU A 295 4.96 3.71 -0.41
N LEU A 296 5.12 2.70 -1.28
CA LEU A 296 4.01 2.10 -2.03
C LEU A 296 3.04 1.28 -1.16
N TYR A 297 3.56 0.46 -0.25
CA TYR A 297 2.77 -0.50 0.52
C TYR A 297 2.40 -0.03 1.93
N GLU A 298 3.05 1.02 2.43
CA GLU A 298 2.82 1.52 3.78
C GLU A 298 2.35 2.96 3.74
N LEU A 299 3.19 3.90 3.28
CA LEU A 299 2.89 5.33 3.41
C LEU A 299 1.71 5.79 2.53
N ALA A 300 1.62 5.36 1.27
CA ALA A 300 0.52 5.74 0.39
C ALA A 300 -0.84 5.19 0.87
N PRO A 301 -0.99 3.90 1.21
CA PRO A 301 -2.23 3.39 1.80
C PRO A 301 -2.65 4.11 3.08
N LEU A 302 -1.70 4.49 3.94
CA LEU A 302 -1.98 5.27 5.16
C LEU A 302 -2.62 6.63 4.84
N LYS A 303 -2.17 7.32 3.79
CA LYS A 303 -2.76 8.59 3.34
C LYS A 303 -4.20 8.42 2.83
N TYR A 304 -4.47 7.32 2.13
CA TYR A 304 -5.81 7.02 1.62
C TYR A 304 -6.77 6.62 2.74
N MET A 305 -6.34 5.81 3.70
CA MET A 305 -7.13 5.46 4.90
C MET A 305 -7.50 6.70 5.71
N ALA A 306 -6.53 7.60 5.92
CA ALA A 306 -6.75 8.89 6.58
C ALA A 306 -7.80 9.76 5.86
N THR A 307 -7.91 9.63 4.53
CA THR A 307 -8.89 10.38 3.73
C THR A 307 -10.30 9.81 3.83
N LEU A 308 -10.44 8.49 3.97
CA LEU A 308 -11.75 7.81 4.00
C LEU A 308 -12.37 7.72 5.40
N GLU A 309 -11.68 8.17 6.43
CA GLU A 309 -12.09 8.01 7.83
C GLU A 309 -12.47 6.55 8.19
N CYS A 310 -11.77 5.53 7.65
CA CYS A 310 -12.06 4.11 7.98
C CYS A 310 -12.15 3.96 9.51
N ARG A 311 -13.32 3.55 9.99
CA ARG A 311 -13.77 3.74 11.37
C ARG A 311 -13.25 2.62 12.27
N ASN A 312 -11.96 2.68 12.54
CA ASN A 312 -11.45 2.34 13.86
C ASN A 312 -10.95 3.65 14.47
N PHE A 313 -11.69 4.20 15.43
CA PHE A 313 -11.43 5.54 16.01
C PHE A 313 -9.95 5.70 16.41
N ASN A 314 -9.35 4.67 17.02
CA ASN A 314 -7.92 4.68 17.35
C ASN A 314 -7.00 4.64 16.11
N ALA A 315 -7.28 3.79 15.11
CA ALA A 315 -6.40 3.61 13.96
C ALA A 315 -6.33 4.87 13.08
N LEU A 316 -7.46 5.54 12.86
CA LEU A 316 -7.50 6.79 12.12
C LEU A 316 -6.69 7.89 12.82
N ASP A 317 -6.86 8.03 14.13
CA ASP A 317 -6.13 9.02 14.93
C ASP A 317 -4.62 8.75 14.93
N ILE A 318 -4.22 7.47 15.06
CA ILE A 318 -2.82 7.03 14.92
C ILE A 318 -2.28 7.44 13.54
N MET A 319 -3.01 7.10 12.47
CA MET A 319 -2.57 7.39 11.10
C MET A 319 -2.48 8.88 10.82
N ASN A 320 -3.47 9.65 11.27
CA ASN A 320 -3.50 11.11 11.12
C ASN A 320 -2.34 11.75 11.87
N THR A 321 -2.07 11.30 13.10
CA THR A 321 -0.97 11.78 13.93
C THR A 321 0.39 11.52 13.25
N VAL A 322 0.62 10.28 12.80
CA VAL A 322 1.86 9.91 12.11
C VAL A 322 2.00 10.65 10.77
N ASN A 323 0.95 10.72 9.96
CA ASN A 323 0.98 11.42 8.67
C ASN A 323 1.23 12.92 8.83
N LYS A 324 0.60 13.55 9.83
CA LYS A 324 0.81 14.95 10.18
C LYS A 324 2.27 15.20 10.56
N MET A 325 2.86 14.35 11.41
CA MET A 325 4.28 14.42 11.78
C MET A 325 5.18 14.28 10.55
N LEU A 326 4.95 13.28 9.69
CA LEU A 326 5.76 13.05 8.48
C LEU A 326 5.67 14.24 7.50
N HIS A 327 4.47 14.75 7.26
CA HIS A 327 4.24 15.89 6.40
C HIS A 327 4.95 17.15 6.94
N LEU A 328 4.73 17.49 8.21
CA LEU A 328 5.28 18.71 8.80
C LEU A 328 6.80 18.65 9.01
N SER A 329 7.37 17.45 9.17
CA SER A 329 8.82 17.27 9.16
C SER A 329 9.44 17.78 7.85
N LYS A 330 8.77 17.53 6.71
CA LYS A 330 9.25 17.89 5.37
C LYS A 330 8.81 19.31 4.97
N TYR A 331 7.56 19.67 5.24
CA TYR A 331 6.88 20.84 4.66
C TYR A 331 6.28 21.82 5.70
N GLY A 332 6.52 21.64 7.00
CA GLY A 332 5.97 22.51 8.04
C GLY A 332 6.46 23.96 7.98
N SER A 333 6.13 24.78 8.96
CA SER A 333 6.62 26.16 9.08
C SER A 333 8.16 26.25 9.09
N ASN A 334 8.72 27.43 8.77
CA ASN A 334 10.17 27.65 8.80
C ASN A 334 10.73 27.79 10.23
N ASP A 335 9.88 28.15 11.20
CA ASP A 335 10.25 28.22 12.60
C ASP A 335 10.22 26.85 13.31
N GLY A 336 9.78 25.79 12.63
CA GLY A 336 9.83 24.41 13.11
C GLY A 336 8.71 24.02 14.09
N LYS A 337 7.96 24.99 14.63
CA LYS A 337 6.96 24.76 15.68
C LYS A 337 5.89 23.74 15.29
N ASP A 338 5.39 23.81 14.06
CA ASP A 338 4.36 22.86 13.60
C ASP A 338 4.86 21.40 13.65
N PHE A 339 6.15 21.20 13.38
CA PHE A 339 6.77 19.88 13.50
C PHE A 339 6.92 19.47 14.95
N GLU A 340 7.29 20.39 15.87
CA GLU A 340 7.32 20.12 17.32
C GLU A 340 5.95 19.67 17.83
N PHE A 341 4.86 20.37 17.47
CA PHE A 341 3.50 19.98 17.84
C PHE A 341 3.14 18.57 17.35
N ALA A 342 3.40 18.28 16.08
CA ALA A 342 3.08 16.96 15.54
C ALA A 342 3.98 15.84 16.07
N LEU A 343 5.22 16.17 16.45
CA LEU A 343 6.14 15.22 17.08
C LEU A 343 5.69 14.91 18.51
N LYS A 344 5.22 15.90 19.27
CA LYS A 344 4.60 15.70 20.59
C LYS A 344 3.43 14.72 20.48
N ASP A 345 2.47 15.01 19.60
CA ASP A 345 1.29 14.16 19.37
C ASP A 345 1.71 12.70 19.05
N SER A 346 2.79 12.53 18.27
CA SER A 346 3.31 11.20 17.91
C SER A 346 3.97 10.48 19.08
N PHE A 347 4.68 11.17 19.97
CA PHE A 347 5.28 10.57 21.16
C PHE A 347 4.23 10.15 22.20
N GLU A 348 3.07 10.80 22.23
CA GLU A 348 1.95 10.41 23.09
C GLU A 348 1.30 9.08 22.69
N LEU A 349 1.62 8.56 21.49
CA LEU A 349 1.19 7.22 21.06
C LEU A 349 2.01 6.08 21.69
N PHE A 350 3.04 6.40 22.47
CA PHE A 350 3.83 5.40 23.18
C PHE A 350 3.27 5.08 24.58
N ARG A 351 3.14 3.79 24.90
CA ARG A 351 2.57 3.30 26.17
C ARG A 351 3.32 3.78 27.40
N GLU A 352 4.65 3.87 27.30
CA GLU A 352 5.54 4.23 28.39
C GLU A 352 5.72 5.75 28.54
N ILE A 353 5.27 6.55 27.56
CA ILE A 353 5.28 8.02 27.67
C ILE A 353 4.03 8.44 28.45
N LYS A 354 4.22 8.95 29.67
CA LYS A 354 3.12 9.36 30.57
C LYS A 354 2.80 10.83 30.47
N GLU A 355 3.81 11.63 30.17
CA GLU A 355 3.72 13.08 30.03
C GLU A 355 4.58 13.51 28.84
N CYS A 356 4.08 14.46 28.06
CA CYS A 356 4.80 15.01 26.92
C CYS A 356 4.50 16.51 26.86
N GLU A 357 5.51 17.35 27.02
CA GLU A 357 5.35 18.80 27.08
C GLU A 357 6.25 19.48 26.06
N ILE A 358 5.67 20.43 25.31
CA ILE A 358 6.43 21.34 24.47
C ILE A 358 7.00 22.44 25.36
N ILE A 359 8.32 22.60 25.31
CA ILE A 359 9.04 23.67 26.00
C ILE A 359 9.36 24.78 25.01
N SER A 360 9.96 24.41 23.87
CA SER A 360 10.44 25.29 22.81
C SER A 360 11.44 26.38 23.28
N GLY A 361 12.10 27.00 22.31
CA GLY A 361 12.94 28.19 22.52
C GLY A 361 14.45 27.95 22.37
N SER A 362 15.18 29.00 22.02
CA SER A 362 16.60 28.90 21.66
C SER A 362 17.53 28.47 22.81
N GLY A 363 17.04 28.45 24.04
CA GLY A 363 17.78 28.07 25.26
C GLY A 363 17.32 26.76 25.90
N ASP A 364 16.49 25.97 25.20
CA ASP A 364 16.02 24.67 25.71
C ASP A 364 15.78 23.65 24.57
N THR A 365 15.40 22.44 24.97
CA THR A 365 14.86 21.39 24.09
C THR A 365 13.48 21.76 23.58
N ASP A 366 13.05 21.11 22.50
CA ASP A 366 11.73 21.40 21.94
C ASP A 366 10.63 20.72 22.76
N ILE A 367 10.84 19.44 23.11
CA ILE A 367 9.88 18.61 23.85
C ILE A 367 10.60 17.89 25.00
N ILE A 368 9.91 17.75 26.14
CA ILE A 368 10.29 16.86 27.24
C ILE A 368 9.24 15.76 27.36
N CYS A 369 9.69 14.51 27.47
CA CYS A 369 8.80 13.39 27.76
C CYS A 369 9.14 12.75 29.11
N GLY A 370 8.12 12.49 29.93
CA GLY A 370 8.19 11.67 31.12
C GLY A 370 7.92 10.20 30.76
N VAL A 371 8.89 9.33 31.04
CA VAL A 371 8.85 7.91 30.68
C VAL A 371 8.73 7.04 31.93
N LEU A 372 7.84 6.07 31.88
CA LEU A 372 7.70 5.01 32.89
C LEU A 372 7.56 3.66 32.17
N ASN A 373 8.67 2.92 32.08
CA ASN A 373 8.65 1.57 31.51
C ASN A 373 7.96 0.59 32.47
N GLU A 374 7.34 -0.47 31.92
CA GLU A 374 6.60 -1.46 32.72
C GLU A 374 7.45 -2.16 33.80
N ASN A 375 8.76 -2.24 33.60
CA ASN A 375 9.70 -2.87 34.54
C ASN A 375 10.39 -1.87 35.49
N ASP A 376 10.20 -0.57 35.27
CA ASP A 376 10.87 0.47 36.05
C ASP A 376 9.91 1.03 37.11
N THR A 377 10.39 1.19 38.34
CA THR A 377 9.61 1.81 39.43
C THR A 377 9.79 3.32 39.53
N ILE A 378 10.77 3.88 38.81
CA ILE A 378 11.14 5.29 38.88
C ILE A 378 10.99 5.90 37.48
N PRO A 379 10.13 6.92 37.29
CA PRO A 379 10.01 7.60 36.02
C PRO A 379 11.27 8.43 35.75
N TYR A 380 11.63 8.59 34.48
CA TYR A 380 12.74 9.43 34.04
C TYR A 380 12.32 10.33 32.88
N LYS A 381 13.10 11.39 32.64
CA LYS A 381 12.84 12.34 31.56
C LYS A 381 13.72 12.09 30.34
N ILE A 382 13.20 12.35 29.15
CA ILE A 382 13.98 12.42 27.92
C ILE A 382 13.72 13.76 27.23
N ASN A 383 14.74 14.26 26.54
CA ASN A 383 14.60 15.40 25.66
C ASN A 383 14.31 14.91 24.24
N VAL A 384 13.40 15.57 23.54
CA VAL A 384 13.18 15.37 22.11
C VAL A 384 13.35 16.70 21.39
N ASP A 385 14.13 16.70 20.32
CA ASP A 385 14.46 17.88 19.53
C ASP A 385 14.10 17.62 18.05
N ALA A 386 13.32 18.52 17.47
CA ALA A 386 12.80 18.46 16.12
C ALA A 386 13.68 19.30 15.18
N LYS A 387 14.26 18.67 14.16
CA LYS A 387 15.05 19.36 13.12
C LYS A 387 14.40 19.20 11.76
N LYS A 388 14.01 20.33 11.17
CA LYS A 388 13.48 20.38 9.80
C LYS A 388 14.62 20.28 8.77
N SER A 389 14.31 19.74 7.59
CA SER A 389 15.24 19.66 6.46
C SER A 389 15.88 21.01 6.09
N GLY A 390 17.17 21.01 5.73
CA GLY A 390 17.93 22.20 5.34
C GLY A 390 19.26 22.34 6.09
N LYS A 391 19.68 23.57 6.41
CA LYS A 391 20.94 23.84 7.14
C LYS A 391 20.95 23.21 8.55
N ALA A 392 19.79 23.00 9.17
CA ALA A 392 19.66 22.43 10.52
C ALA A 392 20.02 20.93 10.60
N THR A 393 20.08 20.23 9.45
CA THR A 393 20.48 18.81 9.37
C THR A 393 21.91 18.64 8.85
N GLN A 394 22.66 19.74 8.66
CA GLN A 394 24.04 19.74 8.20
C GLN A 394 25.05 19.73 9.36
N SER A 395 24.66 20.18 10.54
CA SER A 395 25.47 20.15 11.76
C SER A 395 24.59 20.14 13.00
N LEU A 396 24.91 19.29 13.98
CA LEU A 396 24.27 19.33 15.30
C LEU A 396 25.20 19.99 16.31
N ASN A 397 24.63 20.81 17.19
CA ASN A 397 25.38 21.38 18.31
C ASN A 397 25.24 20.46 19.53
N ALA A 398 26.10 19.44 19.59
CA ALA A 398 26.05 18.46 20.68
C ALA A 398 26.28 19.09 22.07
N LYS A 399 27.16 20.10 22.17
CA LYS A 399 27.35 20.86 23.42
C LYS A 399 26.05 21.51 23.91
N ARG A 400 25.28 22.14 23.01
CA ARG A 400 23.97 22.74 23.33
C ARG A 400 22.97 21.67 23.81
N LEU A 401 22.88 20.56 23.09
CA LEU A 401 21.98 19.46 23.46
C LEU A 401 22.35 18.86 24.82
N MET A 402 23.64 18.67 25.12
CA MET A 402 24.12 18.21 26.42
C MET A 402 23.82 19.21 27.55
N LEU A 403 23.83 20.51 27.28
CA LEU A 403 23.39 21.53 28.25
C LEU A 403 21.89 21.39 28.54
N HIS A 404 21.05 21.18 27.52
CA HIS A 404 19.62 20.97 27.72
C HIS A 404 19.34 19.67 28.50
N ILE A 405 20.08 18.59 28.23
CA ILE A 405 19.97 17.32 28.99
C ILE A 405 20.26 17.58 30.47
N LYS A 406 21.34 18.28 30.79
CA LYS A 406 21.70 18.63 32.18
C LYS A 406 20.67 19.54 32.83
N LYS A 407 20.20 20.56 32.11
CA LYS A 407 19.21 21.54 32.58
C LYS A 407 17.90 20.85 33.00
N ASN A 408 17.45 19.88 32.20
CA ASN A 408 16.14 19.25 32.39
C ASN A 408 16.21 17.96 33.23
N GLY A 409 17.41 17.54 33.64
CA GLY A 409 17.62 16.26 34.34
C GLY A 409 17.27 15.04 33.48
N SER A 410 17.40 15.17 32.17
CA SER A 410 17.00 14.13 31.22
C SER A 410 18.06 13.04 31.10
N LYS A 411 17.63 11.81 30.81
CA LYS A 411 18.49 10.64 30.61
C LYS A 411 19.33 10.77 29.34
N TYR A 412 18.72 11.24 28.26
CA TYR A 412 19.34 11.48 26.95
C TYR A 412 18.47 12.42 26.09
N CYS A 413 18.93 12.73 24.88
CA CYS A 413 18.18 13.49 23.87
C CYS A 413 18.00 12.67 22.57
N ILE A 414 16.78 12.67 22.04
CA ILE A 414 16.45 12.14 20.72
C ILE A 414 16.26 13.31 19.76
N VAL A 415 17.04 13.36 18.69
CA VAL A 415 16.87 14.34 17.62
C VAL A 415 16.15 13.68 16.44
N VAL A 416 15.03 14.26 16.03
CA VAL A 416 14.17 13.74 14.95
C VAL A 416 14.19 14.67 13.76
N SER A 417 14.40 14.13 12.55
CA SER A 417 14.46 14.92 11.30
C SER A 417 13.97 14.11 10.11
N PRO A 418 13.50 14.72 9.00
CA PRO A 418 13.22 13.99 7.77
C PRO A 418 14.41 13.17 7.26
N LYS A 419 15.62 13.76 7.33
CA LYS A 419 16.89 13.19 6.86
C LYS A 419 18.06 13.83 7.61
N PHE A 420 19.17 13.12 7.72
CA PHE A 420 20.43 13.63 8.26
C PHE A 420 21.54 13.64 7.22
N ALA A 421 22.41 14.66 7.24
CA ALA A 421 23.64 14.62 6.47
C ALA A 421 24.66 13.64 7.08
N SER A 422 25.51 13.02 6.26
CA SER A 422 26.47 12.01 6.70
C SER A 422 27.42 12.51 7.79
N GLY A 423 27.78 13.79 7.77
CA GLY A 423 28.70 14.42 8.74
C GLY A 423 28.13 14.57 10.15
N VAL A 424 26.80 14.67 10.30
CA VAL A 424 26.13 14.89 11.60
C VAL A 424 26.40 13.74 12.59
N LYS A 425 26.66 12.54 12.09
CA LYS A 425 26.99 11.38 12.92
C LYS A 425 28.24 11.61 13.75
N ASN A 426 29.20 12.40 13.25
CA ASN A 426 30.44 12.70 13.96
C ASN A 426 30.25 13.75 15.06
N ASP A 427 29.26 14.64 14.91
CA ASP A 427 29.06 15.77 15.83
C ASP A 427 28.60 15.31 17.23
N ILE A 428 27.92 14.16 17.32
CA ILE A 428 27.28 13.67 18.54
C ILE A 428 28.01 12.47 19.18
N VAL A 429 29.15 12.04 18.63
CA VAL A 429 29.85 10.82 19.08
C VAL A 429 30.23 10.92 20.55
N GLY A 430 29.84 9.91 21.32
CA GLY A 430 30.15 9.80 22.76
C GLY A 430 29.20 10.58 23.68
N ASP A 431 28.31 11.42 23.13
CA ASP A 431 27.29 12.13 23.91
C ASP A 431 26.02 11.30 24.08
N LYS A 432 25.22 11.63 25.11
CA LYS A 432 23.91 10.99 25.37
C LYS A 432 22.83 11.51 24.41
N ILE A 433 23.13 11.50 23.11
CA ILE A 433 22.31 12.02 22.02
C ILE A 433 22.19 10.92 20.97
N VAL A 434 21.00 10.76 20.40
CA VAL A 434 20.77 9.88 19.25
C VAL A 434 20.02 10.64 18.16
N ILE A 435 20.20 10.23 16.91
CA ILE A 435 19.44 10.77 15.78
C ILE A 435 18.57 9.68 15.15
N VAL A 436 17.34 10.04 14.76
CA VAL A 436 16.38 9.12 14.12
C VAL A 436 15.59 9.84 13.03
N GLU A 437 15.47 9.21 11.86
CA GLU A 437 14.63 9.77 10.79
C GLU A 437 13.14 9.68 11.13
N ALA A 438 12.42 10.78 10.91
CA ALA A 438 10.99 10.90 11.18
C ALA A 438 10.17 9.81 10.48
N GLU A 439 10.58 9.41 9.27
CA GLU A 439 9.97 8.34 8.50
C GLU A 439 10.08 6.97 9.20
N THR A 440 11.26 6.67 9.74
CA THR A 440 11.50 5.42 10.47
C THR A 440 10.75 5.39 11.80
N LEU A 441 10.74 6.51 12.53
CA LEU A 441 9.99 6.64 13.78
C LEU A 441 8.48 6.51 13.54
N GLY A 442 7.95 7.23 12.55
CA GLY A 442 6.53 7.20 12.19
C GLY A 442 6.06 5.81 11.78
N ARG A 443 6.85 5.09 10.97
CA ARG A 443 6.56 3.71 10.60
C ARG A 443 6.54 2.78 11.81
N TYR A 444 7.49 2.91 12.73
CA TYR A 444 7.51 2.10 13.95
C TYR A 444 6.21 2.31 14.74
N ILE A 445 5.89 3.57 15.04
CA ILE A 445 4.70 3.96 15.80
C ILE A 445 3.45 3.41 15.11
N SER A 446 3.27 3.69 13.81
CA SER A 446 2.07 3.24 13.09
C SER A 446 1.93 1.73 13.09
N LYS A 447 3.00 0.97 12.78
CA LYS A 447 2.92 -0.49 12.74
C LYS A 447 2.62 -1.09 14.09
N ASP A 448 3.28 -0.61 15.13
CA ASP A 448 3.11 -1.13 16.47
C ASP A 448 1.71 -0.86 16.98
N CYS A 449 1.26 0.39 16.93
CA CYS A 449 -0.10 0.78 17.28
C CYS A 449 -1.14 -0.03 16.50
N LEU A 450 -1.00 -0.14 15.17
CA LEU A 450 -1.92 -0.90 14.32
C LEU A 450 -1.84 -2.41 14.54
N SER A 451 -0.79 -2.93 15.15
CA SER A 451 -0.64 -4.36 15.51
C SER A 451 -1.08 -4.65 16.96
N SER A 452 -0.97 -3.68 17.87
CA SER A 452 -1.32 -3.79 19.30
C SER A 452 -2.83 -3.86 19.56
N ASN A 453 -3.25 -4.44 20.67
CA ASN A 453 -4.68 -4.54 21.01
C ASN A 453 -5.24 -3.24 21.62
N ASP A 454 -4.40 -2.42 22.23
CA ASP A 454 -4.77 -1.17 22.91
C ASP A 454 -4.54 0.08 22.05
N GLY A 455 -3.85 -0.04 20.91
CA GLY A 455 -3.58 1.07 20.01
C GLY A 455 -2.33 1.87 20.38
N PHE A 456 -1.50 1.40 21.32
CA PHE A 456 -0.28 2.08 21.74
C PHE A 456 0.99 1.36 21.28
N SER A 457 2.02 2.14 20.94
CA SER A 457 3.34 1.65 20.61
C SER A 457 4.19 1.43 21.86
N ASN A 458 5.09 0.46 21.84
CA ASN A 458 6.04 0.14 22.89
C ASN A 458 7.33 0.96 22.71
N PHE A 459 7.53 1.95 23.59
CA PHE A 459 8.75 2.76 23.63
C PHE A 459 9.92 2.06 24.32
N THR A 460 9.66 1.11 25.23
CA THR A 460 10.72 0.34 25.93
C THR A 460 11.73 -0.25 24.95
N ILE A 461 11.28 -0.68 23.77
CA ILE A 461 12.13 -1.23 22.72
C ILE A 461 13.06 -0.16 22.13
N ILE A 462 12.55 1.04 21.86
CA ILE A 462 13.36 2.16 21.37
C ILE A 462 14.34 2.62 22.46
N ASP A 463 13.88 2.76 23.70
CA ASP A 463 14.72 3.14 24.85
C ASP A 463 15.95 2.22 24.99
N LYS A 464 15.75 0.90 24.92
CA LYS A 464 16.85 -0.09 24.96
C LYS A 464 17.83 0.07 23.78
N ILE A 465 17.33 0.36 22.58
CA ILE A 465 18.20 0.62 21.41
C ILE A 465 19.04 1.86 21.67
N ILE A 466 18.45 2.91 22.24
CA ILE A 466 19.11 4.19 22.53
C ILE A 466 20.22 4.02 23.55
N GLU A 467 19.95 3.37 24.68
CA GLU A 467 20.93 3.17 25.75
C GLU A 467 22.20 2.46 25.28
N GLN A 468 22.06 1.54 24.32
CA GLN A 468 23.18 0.79 23.75
C GLN A 468 23.93 1.55 22.65
N ASN A 469 23.41 2.70 22.20
CA ASN A 469 23.84 3.38 20.98
C ASN A 469 23.90 4.90 21.11
N TYR A 470 24.22 5.42 22.29
CA TYR A 470 24.54 6.84 22.46
C TYR A 470 25.57 7.34 21.45
N GLY A 471 25.35 8.55 20.95
CA GLY A 471 26.16 9.23 19.94
C GLY A 471 26.05 8.63 18.54
N LYS A 472 24.94 7.96 18.20
CA LYS A 472 24.75 7.30 16.90
C LYS A 472 23.41 7.62 16.25
N ASP A 473 23.38 7.31 14.96
CA ASP A 473 22.16 7.18 14.16
C ASP A 473 21.50 5.82 14.43
N ILE A 474 20.35 5.85 15.09
CA ILE A 474 19.59 4.64 15.45
C ILE A 474 18.58 4.25 14.38
N THR A 475 18.44 5.03 13.30
CA THR A 475 17.51 4.76 12.19
C THR A 475 17.68 3.34 11.64
N PRO A 476 18.90 2.83 11.36
CA PRO A 476 19.06 1.47 10.85
C PRO A 476 18.68 0.40 11.89
N LEU A 477 18.85 0.69 13.18
CA LEU A 477 18.55 -0.25 14.27
C LEU A 477 17.05 -0.36 14.51
N ILE A 478 16.32 0.76 14.48
CA ILE A 478 14.86 0.76 14.54
C ILE A 478 14.30 0.07 13.30
N ASN A 479 14.82 0.35 12.10
CA ASN A 479 14.40 -0.36 10.89
C ASN A 479 14.61 -1.86 10.99
N LYS A 480 15.80 -2.28 11.46
CA LYS A 480 16.05 -3.69 11.75
C LYS A 480 15.05 -4.22 12.76
N ARG A 481 14.66 -3.45 13.78
CA ARG A 481 13.69 -3.85 14.80
C ARG A 481 12.26 -3.91 14.27
N ILE A 482 11.83 -3.03 13.36
CA ILE A 482 10.54 -3.08 12.66
C ILE A 482 10.46 -4.36 11.81
N ASP A 483 11.48 -4.57 10.98
CA ASP A 483 11.68 -5.80 10.20
C ASP A 483 11.83 -7.02 11.12
N SER A 484 12.15 -6.75 12.38
CA SER A 484 12.16 -7.77 13.39
C SER A 484 10.70 -8.00 13.88
N ILE A 485 10.13 -7.16 14.72
CA ILE A 485 8.88 -7.43 15.44
C ILE A 485 7.71 -7.73 14.49
N TYR A 486 7.63 -7.01 13.37
CA TYR A 486 6.57 -7.17 12.38
C TYR A 486 6.94 -8.15 11.27
N SER A 487 8.05 -8.88 11.45
CA SER A 487 8.50 -9.95 10.54
C SER A 487 9.17 -11.16 11.23
N LEU A 488 9.35 -11.29 12.55
CA LEU A 488 10.32 -12.22 13.19
C LEU A 488 9.79 -13.61 13.52
N ASP A 489 10.43 -14.67 12.99
CA ASP A 489 11.35 -15.60 13.70
C ASP A 489 12.49 -14.99 14.53
N PHE A 490 12.99 -15.48 15.67
CA PHE A 490 12.73 -16.63 16.56
C PHE A 490 13.10 -16.18 17.98
N GLN A 491 12.41 -16.72 18.99
CA GLN A 491 13.08 -17.42 20.09
C GLN A 491 12.54 -18.84 20.12
#